data_AF-A0A0A6ZPM8-F1
#
_entry.id   AF-A0A0A6ZPM8-F1
#
_cell.length_a   1.000
_cell.length_b   1.000
_cell.length_c   1.000
_cell.angle_alpha   90.00
_cell.angle_beta   90.00
_cell.angle_gamma   90.00
#
_symmetry.space_group_name_H-M   'P 1'
#
loop_
_entity.id
_entity.type
_entity.pdbx_description
1 polymer ?
#
loop_
_entity_poly.entity_id
_entity_poly.type
_entity_poly.pdbx_seq_one_letter_code
_entity_poly.pdbx_strand_id
1 'polypeptide(L)' 'MVSGNMVTNLINTSIAPAQRQAIANSFARALQSSINEDKAH' A
#
# COMPACT_ATOMS: atom_id res chain seq x y z
N MET A 1 -10.29 11.53 1.94
CA MET A 1 -8.96 10.91 1.75
C MET A 1 -8.46 10.37 3.11
N VAL A 2 -9.13 9.36 3.67
CA VAL A 2 -8.81 8.82 5.01
C VAL A 2 -7.99 7.54 4.94
N SER A 3 -8.20 6.68 3.94
CA SER A 3 -7.46 5.42 3.81
C SER A 3 -5.96 5.58 3.58
N GLY A 4 -5.54 6.59 2.80
CA GLY A 4 -4.11 6.83 2.55
C GLY A 4 -3.34 7.22 3.82
N ASN A 5 -3.92 8.09 4.65
CA ASN A 5 -3.29 8.56 5.88
C ASN A 5 -3.11 7.45 6.91
N MET A 6 -4.05 6.49 7.00
CA MET A 6 -3.90 5.35 7.90
C MET A 6 -2.76 4.42 7.48
N VAL A 7 -2.64 4.09 6.18
CA VAL A 7 -1.56 3.24 5.67
C VAL A 7 -0.20 3.91 5.87
N THR A 8 -0.09 5.21 5.59
CA THR A 8 1.15 5.95 5.82
C THR A 8 1.53 6.00 7.30
N ASN A 9 0.58 6.17 8.21
CA ASN A 9 0.86 6.13 9.64
C ASN A 9 1.36 4.74 10.08
N LEU A 10 0.69 3.67 9.64
CA LEU A 10 1.09 2.29 9.95
C LEU A 10 2.52 1.98 9.48
N ILE A 11 2.89 2.40 8.26
CA ILE A 11 4.24 2.22 7.73
C ILE A 11 5.27 3.01 8.54
N ASN A 12 4.91 4.21 9.01
CA ASN A 12 5.83 5.05 9.78
C ASN A 12 6.02 4.59 11.23
N THR A 13 5.01 3.97 11.85
CA THR A 13 5.09 3.54 13.26
C THR A 13 5.52 2.08 13.41
N SER A 14 5.08 1.21 12.50
CA SER A 14 5.17 -0.25 12.70
C SER A 14 6.26 -0.91 11.86
N ILE A 15 6.95 -0.15 10.99
CA ILE A 15 7.99 -0.66 10.09
C ILE A 15 9.31 0.09 10.35
N ALA A 16 10.41 -0.67 10.40
CA ALA A 16 11.76 -0.13 10.55
C ALA A 16 12.09 0.86 9.42
N PRO A 17 12.74 2.01 9.70
CA PRO A 17 12.96 3.08 8.71
C PRO A 17 13.56 2.59 7.38
N ALA A 18 14.55 1.69 7.44
CA ALA A 18 15.23 1.12 6.28
C ALA A 18 14.31 0.32 5.35
N GLN A 19 13.19 -0.21 5.85
CA GLN A 19 12.27 -1.07 5.11
C GLN A 19 11.02 -0.34 4.61
N ARG A 20 10.72 0.85 5.15
CA ARG A 20 9.48 1.59 4.84
C ARG A 20 9.27 1.80 3.35
N GLN A 21 10.33 2.18 2.65
CA GLN A 21 10.25 2.47 1.21
C GLN A 21 10.02 1.19 0.38
N ALA A 22 10.66 0.08 0.75
CA ALA A 22 10.45 -1.21 0.10
C ALA A 22 9.02 -1.75 0.33
N ILE A 23 8.50 -1.61 1.55
CA ILE A 23 7.14 -2.00 1.93
C ILE A 23 6.10 -1.13 1.20
N ALA A 24 6.30 0.20 1.16
CA ALA A 24 5.39 1.13 0.48
C ALA A 24 5.31 0.84 -1.03
N ASN A 25 6.45 0.58 -1.68
CA ASN A 25 6.50 0.23 -3.10
C ASN A 25 5.80 -1.12 -3.37
N SER A 26 6.02 -2.11 -2.51
CA SER A 26 5.36 -3.43 -2.62
C SER A 26 3.85 -3.30 -2.44
N PHE A 27 3.40 -2.51 -1.46
CA PHE A 27 2.00 -2.22 -1.24
C PHE A 27 1.35 -1.52 -2.45
N ALA A 28 2.02 -0.53 -3.05
CA ALA A 28 1.50 0.14 -4.24
C ALA A 28 1.33 -0.82 -5.42
N ARG A 29 2.29 -1.72 -5.65
CA ARG A 29 2.21 -2.75 -6.70
C ARG A 29 1.10 -3.76 -6.42
N ALA A 30 0.96 -4.21 -5.17
CA ALA A 30 -0.10 -5.12 -4.77
C ALA A 30 -1.49 -4.46 -4.91
N LEU A 31 -1.62 -3.19 -4.54
CA LEU A 31 -2.84 -2.42 -4.69
C LEU A 31 -3.24 -2.30 -6.16
N GLN A 32 -2.30 -1.94 -7.03
CA GLN A 32 -2.52 -1.86 -8.48
C GLN A 32 -2.92 -3.22 -9.07
N SER A 33 -2.27 -4.31 -8.65
CA SER A 33 -2.61 -5.67 -9.11
C SER A 33 -3.93 -6.20 -8.56
N SER A 34 -4.43 -5.63 -7.46
CA SER A 34 -5.71 -6.01 -6.84
C SER A 34 -6.89 -5.25 -7.43
N ILE A 35 -6.62 -4.16 -8.17
CA ILE A 35 -7.63 -3.48 -8.97
C ILE A 35 -7.80 -4.29 -10.25
N ASN A 36 -8.68 -5.28 -10.20
CA ASN A 36 -9.21 -5.88 -11.40
C ASN A 36 -10.25 -4.92 -11.98
N GLU A 37 -10.05 -4.46 -13.22
CA GLU A 37 -11.17 -3.97 -14.00
C GLU A 37 -12.08 -5.18 -14.19
N ASP A 38 -13.29 -5.08 -13.66
CA ASP A 38 -14.34 -6.06 -13.81
C ASP A 38 -14.61 -6.26 -15.31
N LYS A 39 -13.85 -7.15 -15.95
CA LYS A 39 -14.40 -7.98 -17.02
C LYS A 39 -15.27 -9.01 -16.31
N ALA A 40 -16.43 -8.56 -15.82
CA ALA A 40 -17.57 -9.45 -15.72
C ALA A 40 -17.67 -10.18 -17.05
N HIS A 41 -17.63 -11.51 -16.94
CA HIS A 41 -17.73 -12.45 -18.04
C HIS A 41 -18.95 -12.21 -18.92
#